data_AF-A0A927ZJ24-F1
#
_entry.id   AF-A0A927ZJ24-F1
#
_cell.length_a   1.000
_cell.length_b   1.000
_cell.length_c   1.000
_cell.angle_alpha   90.00
_cell.angle_beta   90.00
_cell.angle_gamma   90.00
#
_symmetry.space_group_name_H-M   'P 1'
#
loop_
_entity.id
_entity.type
_entity.pdbx_description
1 polymer ?
#
loop_
_entity_poly.entity_id
_entity_poly.type
_entity_poly.pdbx_seq_one_letter_code
_entity_poly.pdbx_strand_id
1 'polypeptide(L)'
;MAEKKWCEEEKGGFRLIINDGGKTLGVSPEGGVIEQDGFAFKDLDKSGVMEPYKDWRLTPGVRAKDLVSRMDLDSKLGLSLHDGMFTIMRMTEETLNSNPFLKAKFALSGKSLEDVGDADPAELTDRYKEQVLKEKMRSWLVGAIDGPEYAARFNNNVQALAESDAFGIPVMISTNPRAFKDAHSDTAQRDVTTFPSNLGMAAT
;
A
#
# COMPACT_ATOMS: atom_id res chain seq x y z
N MET A 1 -31.54 -2.26 20.23
CA MET A 1 -30.40 -2.04 19.32
C MET A 1 -29.67 -0.82 19.82
N ALA A 2 -28.34 -0.82 19.84
CA ALA A 2 -27.57 0.38 20.20
C ALA A 2 -27.81 1.48 19.16
N GLU A 3 -27.73 2.74 19.56
CA GLU A 3 -27.80 3.87 18.64
C GLU A 3 -26.60 3.84 17.68
N LYS A 4 -26.84 4.09 16.39
CA LYS A 4 -25.78 4.13 15.36
C LYS A 4 -24.89 5.35 15.60
N LYS A 5 -23.58 5.13 15.79
CA LYS A 5 -22.56 6.14 16.08
C LYS A 5 -21.62 6.37 14.91
N TRP A 6 -22.03 6.08 13.69
CA TRP A 6 -21.15 6.25 12.54
C TRP A 6 -21.88 6.72 11.29
N CYS A 7 -21.17 7.48 10.47
CA CYS A 7 -21.59 7.89 9.14
C CYS A 7 -20.56 7.47 8.09
N GLU A 8 -20.98 7.47 6.83
CA GLU A 8 -20.16 7.12 5.68
C GLU A 8 -20.20 8.25 4.66
N GLU A 9 -19.05 8.55 4.07
CA GLU A 9 -18.93 9.46 2.92
C GLU A 9 -18.02 8.85 1.86
N GLU A 10 -18.33 9.09 0.58
CA GLU A 10 -17.44 8.71 -0.51
C GLU A 10 -16.33 9.76 -0.70
N LYS A 11 -15.08 9.30 -0.80
CA LYS A 11 -13.89 10.15 -1.01
C LYS A 11 -12.93 9.49 -1.98
N GLY A 12 -12.67 10.12 -3.12
CA GLY A 12 -11.52 9.79 -3.98
C GLY A 12 -11.34 8.30 -4.30
N GLY A 13 -12.44 7.56 -4.52
CA GLY A 13 -12.41 6.14 -4.84
C GLY A 13 -12.40 5.17 -3.64
N PHE A 14 -12.69 5.64 -2.43
CA PHE A 14 -12.91 4.80 -1.25
C PHE A 14 -14.05 5.35 -0.38
N ARG A 15 -14.52 4.54 0.56
CA ARG A 15 -15.59 4.88 1.52
C ARG A 15 -14.95 5.24 2.85
N LEU A 16 -15.18 6.46 3.32
CA LEU A 16 -14.68 6.93 4.61
C LEU A 16 -15.78 6.78 5.64
N ILE A 17 -15.51 5.95 6.65
CA ILE A 17 -16.41 5.71 7.77
C ILE A 17 -15.90 6.47 8.99
N ILE A 18 -16.75 7.32 9.54
CA ILE A 18 -16.43 8.15 10.70
C ILE A 18 -17.24 7.63 11.88
N ASN A 19 -16.57 6.96 12.82
CA ASN A 19 -17.14 6.55 14.10
C ASN A 19 -17.06 7.69 15.12
N ASP A 20 -18.19 8.19 15.60
CA ASP A 20 -18.26 9.17 16.68
C ASP A 20 -17.75 8.56 17.99
N GLY A 21 -16.67 9.13 18.52
CA GLY A 21 -15.93 8.59 19.67
C GLY A 21 -15.11 7.32 19.37
N GLY A 22 -14.91 6.97 18.09
CA GLY A 22 -14.19 5.76 17.66
C GLY A 22 -13.07 6.02 16.65
N LYS A 23 -12.75 5.00 15.85
CA LYS A 23 -11.75 5.10 14.77
C LYS A 23 -12.39 5.45 13.43
N THR A 24 -11.79 6.38 12.69
CA THR A 24 -12.09 6.59 11.27
C THR A 24 -11.50 5.45 10.44
N LEU A 25 -12.30 4.89 9.53
CA LEU A 25 -11.89 3.77 8.68
C LEU A 25 -11.98 4.22 7.21
N GLY A 26 -10.92 3.99 6.44
CA GLY A 26 -11.00 4.06 4.98
C GLY A 26 -11.20 2.67 4.42
N VAL A 27 -12.32 2.39 3.77
CA VAL A 27 -12.73 1.08 3.25
C VAL A 27 -12.72 1.14 1.72
N SER A 28 -12.12 0.14 1.07
CA SER A 28 -12.23 0.02 -0.40
C SER A 28 -13.71 0.01 -0.84
N PRO A 29 -14.04 0.42 -2.08
CA PRO A 29 -15.43 0.40 -2.57
C PRO A 29 -16.14 -0.95 -2.34
N GLU A 30 -15.43 -2.04 -2.59
CA GLU A 30 -15.92 -3.43 -2.44
C GLU A 30 -15.67 -4.03 -1.04
N GLY A 31 -15.11 -3.26 -0.10
CA GLY A 31 -14.75 -3.75 1.24
C GLY A 31 -16.00 -3.85 2.13
N GLY A 32 -16.11 -4.89 2.95
CA GLY A 32 -17.27 -5.08 3.83
C GLY A 32 -17.19 -4.26 5.13
N VAL A 33 -18.34 -4.04 5.77
CA VAL A 33 -18.46 -3.33 7.05
C VAL A 33 -19.37 -4.12 7.99
N ILE A 34 -18.94 -4.27 9.24
CA ILE A 34 -19.71 -4.86 10.33
C ILE A 34 -20.09 -3.75 11.31
N GLU A 35 -21.33 -3.76 11.80
CA GLU A 35 -21.76 -2.91 12.90
C GLU A 35 -21.84 -3.70 14.20
N GLN A 36 -21.25 -3.16 15.27
CA GLN A 36 -21.36 -3.71 16.62
C GLN A 36 -21.32 -2.59 17.66
N ASP A 37 -22.22 -2.64 18.66
CA ASP A 37 -22.31 -1.64 19.74
C ASP A 37 -22.49 -0.18 19.25
N GLY A 38 -23.09 -0.03 18.06
CA GLY A 38 -23.29 1.25 17.38
C GLY A 38 -22.06 1.73 16.58
N PHE A 39 -20.94 1.00 16.60
CA PHE A 39 -19.72 1.34 15.87
C PHE A 39 -19.55 0.47 14.63
N ALA A 40 -18.89 1.02 13.61
CA ALA A 40 -18.48 0.31 12.41
C ALA A 40 -17.05 -0.25 12.52
N PHE A 41 -16.86 -1.39 11.88
CA PHE A 41 -15.61 -2.14 11.78
C PHE A 41 -15.45 -2.65 10.35
N LYS A 42 -14.22 -2.81 9.88
CA LYS A 42 -13.95 -3.44 8.59
C LYS A 42 -14.24 -4.95 8.67
N ASP A 43 -14.98 -5.45 7.70
CA ASP A 43 -15.16 -6.89 7.51
C ASP A 43 -14.00 -7.46 6.68
N LEU A 44 -12.85 -7.62 7.33
CA LEU A 44 -11.57 -7.87 6.65
C LEU A 44 -11.50 -9.20 5.88
N ASP A 45 -12.26 -10.22 6.27
CA ASP A 45 -12.35 -11.51 5.56
C ASP A 45 -13.73 -11.74 4.90
N LYS A 46 -14.62 -10.73 4.95
CA LYS A 46 -15.97 -10.77 4.38
C LYS A 46 -16.88 -11.83 5.02
N SER A 47 -16.60 -12.25 6.26
CA SER A 47 -17.41 -13.23 6.99
C SER A 47 -18.69 -12.66 7.59
N GLY A 48 -18.79 -11.34 7.74
CA GLY A 48 -19.86 -10.67 8.50
C GLY A 48 -19.79 -10.91 10.02
N VAL A 49 -18.78 -11.63 10.50
CA VAL A 49 -18.57 -11.95 11.91
C VAL A 49 -17.55 -10.99 12.51
N MET A 50 -17.72 -10.61 13.78
CA MET A 50 -16.73 -9.83 14.51
C MET A 50 -15.69 -10.74 15.16
N GLU A 51 -14.60 -11.05 14.46
CA GLU A 51 -13.43 -11.69 15.05
C GLU A 51 -12.55 -10.67 15.81
N PRO A 52 -11.81 -11.11 16.84
CA PRO A 52 -10.92 -10.23 17.60
C PRO A 52 -9.94 -9.43 16.75
N TYR A 53 -9.39 -9.97 15.66
CA TYR A 53 -8.44 -9.22 14.83
C TYR A 53 -9.07 -8.02 14.09
N LYS A 54 -10.39 -8.03 13.83
CA LYS A 54 -11.13 -6.92 13.20
C LYS A 54 -11.48 -5.82 14.20
N ASP A 55 -11.55 -6.15 15.49
CA ASP A 55 -11.96 -5.22 16.54
C ASP A 55 -10.86 -4.22 16.89
N TRP A 56 -10.95 -3.00 16.36
CA TRP A 56 -10.00 -1.93 16.62
C TRP A 56 -9.98 -1.42 18.07
N ARG A 57 -10.93 -1.85 18.92
CA ARG A 57 -10.96 -1.54 20.36
C ARG A 57 -9.98 -2.42 21.14
N LEU A 58 -9.61 -3.58 20.60
CA LEU A 58 -8.63 -4.48 21.20
C LEU A 58 -7.20 -4.00 20.92
N THR A 59 -6.28 -4.39 21.80
CA THR A 59 -4.86 -4.04 21.65
C THR A 59 -4.26 -4.71 20.41
N PRO A 60 -3.25 -4.09 19.76
CA PRO A 60 -2.60 -4.70 18.60
C PRO A 60 -2.09 -6.13 18.86
N GLY A 61 -1.59 -6.43 20.05
CA GLY A 61 -1.10 -7.77 20.40
C GLY A 61 -2.20 -8.84 20.43
N VAL A 62 -3.38 -8.52 20.96
CA VAL A 62 -4.54 -9.44 20.94
C VAL A 62 -5.00 -9.69 19.51
N ARG A 63 -5.12 -8.61 18.72
CA ARG A 63 -5.54 -8.68 17.32
C ARG A 63 -4.56 -9.49 16.47
N ALA A 64 -3.26 -9.25 16.62
CA ALA A 64 -2.22 -9.98 15.90
C ALA A 64 -2.19 -11.47 16.28
N LYS A 65 -2.33 -11.80 17.56
CA LYS A 65 -2.37 -13.20 18.01
C LYS A 65 -3.57 -13.96 17.43
N ASP A 66 -4.75 -13.33 17.41
CA ASP A 66 -5.95 -13.90 16.79
C ASP A 66 -5.75 -14.08 15.27
N LEU A 67 -5.28 -13.06 14.56
CA LEU A 67 -5.00 -13.13 13.12
C LEU A 67 -4.01 -14.26 12.78
N VAL A 68 -2.86 -14.32 13.44
CA VAL A 68 -1.83 -15.35 13.18
C VAL A 68 -2.33 -16.75 13.47
N SER A 69 -3.25 -16.92 14.43
CA SER A 69 -3.87 -18.22 14.72
C SER A 69 -4.79 -18.72 13.61
N ARG A 70 -5.31 -17.81 12.77
CA ARG A 70 -6.23 -18.10 11.65
C ARG A 70 -5.50 -18.34 10.33
N MET A 71 -4.28 -17.83 10.20
CA MET A 71 -3.51 -17.89 8.97
C MET A 71 -2.92 -19.28 8.69
N ASP A 72 -2.93 -19.68 7.42
CA ASP A 72 -2.16 -20.81 6.92
C ASP A 72 -0.65 -20.49 6.85
N LEU A 73 0.14 -21.50 6.49
CA LEU A 73 1.59 -21.35 6.39
C LEU A 73 1.98 -20.35 5.29
N ASP A 74 1.34 -20.42 4.12
CA ASP A 74 1.67 -19.56 2.97
C ASP A 74 1.44 -18.09 3.29
N SER A 75 0.34 -17.75 3.97
CA SER A 75 0.07 -16.38 4.40
C SER A 75 1.12 -15.89 5.41
N LYS A 76 1.58 -16.76 6.33
CA LYS A 76 2.64 -16.42 7.30
C LYS A 76 3.99 -16.20 6.61
N LEU A 77 4.31 -17.02 5.62
CA LEU A 77 5.52 -16.87 4.82
C LEU A 77 5.47 -15.58 4.00
N GLY A 78 4.35 -15.29 3.36
CA GLY A 78 4.15 -14.05 2.61
C GLY A 78 4.36 -12.78 3.44
N LEU A 79 3.90 -12.77 4.70
CA LEU A 79 4.18 -11.66 5.63
C LEU A 79 5.66 -11.49 5.98
N SER A 80 6.45 -12.56 5.87
CA SER A 80 7.87 -12.56 6.21
C SER A 80 8.74 -12.07 5.04
N LEU A 81 8.17 -11.91 3.85
CA LEU A 81 8.89 -11.48 2.64
C LEU A 81 8.90 -9.96 2.51
N HIS A 82 10.10 -9.43 2.28
CA HIS A 82 10.36 -8.08 1.79
C HIS A 82 11.38 -8.21 0.66
N ASP A 83 10.89 -8.45 -0.55
CA ASP A 83 11.72 -8.74 -1.73
C ASP A 83 11.19 -8.06 -3.01
N GLY A 84 10.09 -7.34 -2.89
CA GLY A 84 9.44 -6.66 -4.00
C GLY A 84 9.81 -5.18 -4.06
N MET A 85 9.95 -4.65 -5.28
CA MET A 85 10.10 -3.22 -5.50
C MET A 85 9.07 -2.67 -6.48
N PHE A 86 8.19 -1.81 -5.97
CA PHE A 86 7.25 -1.04 -6.79
C PHE A 86 7.98 0.03 -7.57
N THR A 87 7.60 0.14 -8.83
CA THR A 87 7.99 1.19 -9.75
C THR A 87 6.71 1.87 -10.22
N ILE A 88 6.45 3.06 -9.67
CA ILE A 88 5.26 3.87 -9.89
C ILE A 88 5.65 5.01 -10.84
N MET A 89 6.15 4.63 -12.01
CA MET A 89 6.76 5.57 -12.95
C MET A 89 6.38 5.25 -14.38
N ARG A 90 6.07 6.30 -15.15
CA ARG A 90 5.88 6.18 -16.58
C ARG A 90 7.21 5.91 -17.27
N MET A 91 7.22 4.90 -18.12
CA MET A 91 8.40 4.51 -18.88
C MET A 91 8.43 5.32 -20.17
N THR A 92 9.42 6.19 -20.30
CA THR A 92 9.73 6.95 -21.52
C THR A 92 11.21 6.85 -21.79
N GLU A 93 11.66 7.19 -23.01
CA GLU A 93 13.10 7.25 -23.28
C GLU A 93 13.82 8.17 -22.29
N GLU A 94 13.21 9.30 -21.94
CA GLU A 94 13.75 10.25 -20.97
C GLU A 94 13.88 9.62 -19.57
N THR A 95 12.81 8.97 -19.07
CA THR A 95 12.85 8.39 -17.72
C THR A 95 13.85 7.24 -17.65
N LEU A 96 13.91 6.39 -18.67
CA LEU A 96 14.88 5.30 -18.75
C LEU A 96 16.32 5.83 -18.86
N ASN A 97 16.57 6.89 -19.63
CA ASN A 97 17.91 7.46 -19.75
C ASN A 97 18.34 8.25 -18.50
N SER A 98 17.40 8.70 -17.66
CA SER A 98 17.70 9.40 -16.41
C SER A 98 18.23 8.51 -15.28
N ASN A 99 17.97 7.19 -15.34
CA ASN A 99 18.33 6.26 -14.28
C ASN A 99 18.81 4.91 -14.85
N PRO A 100 20.12 4.60 -14.79
CA PRO A 100 20.68 3.36 -15.30
C PRO A 100 20.09 2.09 -14.66
N PHE A 101 19.75 2.14 -13.37
CA PHE A 101 19.12 1.03 -12.67
C PHE A 101 17.70 0.78 -13.22
N LEU A 102 16.91 1.84 -13.40
CA LEU A 102 15.57 1.74 -14.00
C LEU A 102 15.65 1.18 -15.42
N LYS A 103 16.62 1.63 -16.22
CA LYS A 103 16.88 1.13 -17.58
C LYS A 103 17.22 -0.36 -17.59
N ALA A 104 18.09 -0.81 -16.71
CA ALA A 104 18.45 -2.22 -16.58
C ALA A 104 17.25 -3.07 -16.15
N LYS A 105 16.48 -2.62 -15.15
CA LYS A 105 15.26 -3.32 -14.69
C LYS A 105 14.21 -3.40 -15.80
N PHE A 106 14.03 -2.34 -16.57
CA PHE A 106 13.10 -2.32 -17.71
C PHE A 106 13.55 -3.29 -18.80
N ALA A 107 14.84 -3.31 -19.15
CA ALA A 107 15.38 -4.28 -20.11
C ALA A 107 15.18 -5.74 -19.67
N LEU A 108 15.35 -6.03 -18.37
CA LEU A 108 15.12 -7.37 -17.81
C LEU A 108 13.63 -7.77 -17.79
N SER A 109 12.70 -6.81 -17.85
CA SER A 109 11.28 -7.11 -17.93
C SER A 109 10.86 -7.73 -19.27
N GLY A 110 11.72 -7.64 -20.29
CA GLY A 110 11.44 -8.10 -21.65
C GLY A 110 10.40 -7.26 -22.40
N LYS A 111 9.92 -6.15 -21.82
CA LYS A 111 8.97 -5.22 -22.44
C LYS A 111 9.68 -4.13 -23.23
N SER A 112 9.09 -3.74 -24.35
CA SER A 112 9.44 -2.54 -25.11
C SER A 112 8.65 -1.32 -24.60
N LEU A 113 9.04 -0.11 -25.02
CA LEU A 113 8.27 1.11 -24.74
C LEU A 113 6.88 1.06 -25.40
N GLU A 114 6.74 0.36 -26.53
CA GLU A 114 5.46 0.15 -27.21
C GLU A 114 4.52 -0.74 -26.38
N ASP A 115 5.06 -1.78 -25.72
CA ASP A 115 4.28 -2.70 -24.87
C ASP A 115 3.70 -2.03 -23.62
N VAL A 116 4.37 -0.97 -23.13
CA VAL A 116 3.90 -0.22 -21.94
C VAL A 116 3.13 1.05 -22.31
N GLY A 117 3.33 1.59 -23.52
CA GLY A 117 2.56 2.70 -24.05
C GLY A 117 2.45 3.88 -23.08
N ASP A 118 1.22 4.38 -22.92
CA ASP A 118 0.84 5.46 -22.01
C ASP A 118 0.22 4.96 -20.70
N ALA A 119 0.54 3.72 -20.28
CA ALA A 119 -0.02 3.11 -19.08
C ALA A 119 0.11 4.02 -17.86
N ASP A 120 -0.99 4.13 -17.11
CA ASP A 120 -1.05 4.96 -15.92
C ASP A 120 -0.14 4.37 -14.83
N PRO A 121 0.87 5.11 -14.33
CA PRO A 121 1.78 4.64 -13.28
C PRO A 121 1.08 4.18 -12.00
N ALA A 122 -0.15 4.64 -11.74
CA ALA A 122 -0.91 4.25 -10.57
C ALA A 122 -1.63 2.90 -10.70
N GLU A 123 -1.72 2.34 -11.91
CA GLU A 123 -2.38 1.05 -12.13
C GLU A 123 -1.52 -0.13 -11.71
N LEU A 124 -2.16 -1.15 -11.15
CA LEU A 124 -1.47 -2.35 -10.71
C LEU A 124 -1.23 -3.30 -11.88
N THR A 125 0.04 -3.58 -12.14
CA THR A 125 0.44 -4.63 -13.08
C THR A 125 0.02 -6.01 -12.57
N ASP A 126 -0.11 -6.98 -13.48
CA ASP A 126 -0.44 -8.36 -13.12
C ASP A 126 0.62 -8.98 -12.20
N ARG A 127 1.89 -8.58 -12.32
CA ARG A 127 2.95 -8.99 -11.39
C ARG A 127 2.65 -8.52 -9.97
N TYR A 128 2.29 -7.24 -9.79
CA TYR A 128 1.94 -6.74 -8.45
C TYR A 128 0.71 -7.45 -7.88
N LYS A 129 -0.29 -7.74 -8.73
CA LYS A 129 -1.47 -8.51 -8.32
C LYS A 129 -1.11 -9.92 -7.87
N GLU A 130 -0.24 -10.61 -8.61
CA GLU A 130 0.24 -11.95 -8.27
C GLU A 130 0.98 -11.95 -6.93
N GLN A 131 1.88 -10.99 -6.70
CA GLN A 131 2.64 -10.90 -5.44
C GLN A 131 1.71 -10.69 -4.23
N VAL A 132 0.67 -9.86 -4.37
CA VAL A 132 -0.30 -9.62 -3.29
C VAL A 132 -1.20 -10.84 -3.07
N LEU A 133 -1.84 -11.35 -4.13
CA LEU A 133 -2.92 -12.33 -4.00
C LEU A 133 -2.42 -13.78 -3.90
N LYS A 134 -1.36 -14.12 -4.62
CA LYS A 134 -0.83 -15.50 -4.71
C LYS A 134 0.38 -15.71 -3.80
N GLU A 135 1.36 -14.80 -3.84
CA GLU A 135 2.55 -14.89 -3.00
C GLU A 135 2.31 -14.38 -1.57
N LYS A 136 1.12 -13.81 -1.30
CA LYS A 136 0.70 -13.29 0.01
C LYS A 136 1.67 -12.25 0.60
N MET A 137 2.48 -11.61 -0.24
CA MET A 137 3.42 -10.58 0.19
C MET A 137 2.66 -9.40 0.76
N ARG A 138 3.22 -8.78 1.79
CA ARG A 138 2.67 -7.54 2.37
C ARG A 138 3.68 -6.41 2.52
N SER A 139 4.96 -6.62 2.19
CA SER A 139 5.98 -5.58 2.34
C SER A 139 6.75 -5.35 1.05
N TRP A 140 6.83 -4.08 0.62
CA TRP A 140 7.57 -3.67 -0.59
C TRP A 140 8.41 -2.43 -0.34
N LEU A 141 9.47 -2.29 -1.14
CA LEU A 141 10.18 -1.04 -1.34
C LEU A 141 9.55 -0.27 -2.51
N VAL A 142 9.48 1.05 -2.42
CA VAL A 142 9.24 1.90 -3.60
C VAL A 142 10.58 2.37 -4.15
N GLY A 143 10.87 2.00 -5.40
CA GLY A 143 12.12 2.36 -6.07
C GLY A 143 12.04 3.64 -6.90
N ALA A 144 10.88 3.96 -7.46
CA ALA A 144 10.70 5.15 -8.29
C ALA A 144 9.25 5.60 -8.30
N ILE A 145 9.04 6.92 -8.36
CA ILE A 145 7.72 7.57 -8.34
C ILE A 145 7.70 8.76 -9.32
N ASP A 146 6.69 8.81 -10.20
CA ASP A 146 6.50 9.91 -11.17
C ASP A 146 5.87 11.18 -10.57
N GLY A 147 5.47 11.15 -9.30
CA GLY A 147 4.89 12.28 -8.57
C GLY A 147 3.99 11.87 -7.41
N PRO A 148 3.64 12.81 -6.51
CA PRO A 148 2.86 12.53 -5.30
C PRO A 148 1.44 12.05 -5.60
N GLU A 149 0.81 12.53 -6.68
CA GLU A 149 -0.53 12.08 -7.09
C GLU A 149 -0.54 10.60 -7.47
N TYR A 150 0.41 10.17 -8.31
CA TYR A 150 0.54 8.76 -8.69
C TYR A 150 0.87 7.88 -7.49
N ALA A 151 1.70 8.33 -6.56
CA ALA A 151 1.98 7.60 -5.32
C ALA A 151 0.71 7.38 -4.49
N ALA A 152 -0.11 8.43 -4.30
CA ALA A 152 -1.34 8.35 -3.53
C ALA A 152 -2.35 7.41 -4.19
N ARG A 153 -2.57 7.56 -5.51
CA ARG A 153 -3.48 6.70 -6.27
C ARG A 153 -3.01 5.23 -6.27
N PHE A 154 -1.73 4.98 -6.51
CA PHE A 154 -1.15 3.63 -6.45
C PHE A 154 -1.32 3.01 -5.07
N ASN A 155 -1.04 3.77 -4.00
CA ASN A 155 -1.23 3.32 -2.62
C ASN A 155 -2.69 2.89 -2.39
N ASN A 156 -3.66 3.71 -2.81
CA ASN A 156 -5.07 3.36 -2.66
C ASN A 156 -5.43 2.08 -3.45
N ASN A 157 -4.94 1.95 -4.68
CA ASN A 157 -5.19 0.78 -5.52
C ASN A 157 -4.62 -0.50 -4.89
N VAL A 158 -3.36 -0.48 -4.42
CA VAL A 158 -2.73 -1.67 -3.82
C VAL A 158 -3.33 -2.04 -2.46
N GLN A 159 -3.76 -1.05 -1.68
CA GLN A 159 -4.46 -1.31 -0.42
C GLN A 159 -5.85 -1.89 -0.66
N ALA A 160 -6.59 -1.40 -1.66
CA ALA A 160 -7.88 -1.96 -2.05
C ALA A 160 -7.73 -3.42 -2.54
N LEU A 161 -6.67 -3.72 -3.30
CA LEU A 161 -6.35 -5.10 -3.68
C LEU A 161 -6.07 -5.97 -2.45
N ALA A 162 -5.26 -5.50 -1.49
CA ALA A 162 -4.94 -6.25 -0.29
C ALA A 162 -6.15 -6.44 0.65
N GLU A 163 -7.03 -5.44 0.73
CA GLU A 163 -8.33 -5.52 1.42
C GLU A 163 -9.27 -6.53 0.76
N SER A 164 -9.11 -6.80 -0.54
CA SER A 164 -9.92 -7.82 -1.24
C SER A 164 -9.53 -9.27 -0.94
N ASP A 165 -8.32 -9.51 -0.41
CA ASP A 165 -7.79 -10.84 -0.07
C ASP A 165 -8.36 -11.39 1.25
N ALA A 166 -8.18 -12.69 1.49
CA ALA A 166 -8.86 -13.47 2.53
C ALA A 166 -8.77 -12.93 3.97
N PHE A 167 -7.72 -12.19 4.34
CA PHE A 167 -7.59 -11.62 5.69
C PHE A 167 -7.57 -10.09 5.71
N GLY A 168 -7.71 -9.45 4.55
CA GLY A 168 -7.68 -7.99 4.41
C GLY A 168 -6.42 -7.34 4.98
N ILE A 169 -5.29 -8.07 5.07
CA ILE A 169 -4.06 -7.56 5.68
C ILE A 169 -3.49 -6.48 4.75
N PRO A 170 -3.28 -5.25 5.24
CA PRO A 170 -2.81 -4.15 4.39
C PRO A 170 -1.35 -4.35 3.94
N VAL A 171 -1.00 -3.63 2.88
CA VAL A 171 0.38 -3.54 2.39
C VAL A 171 1.17 -2.53 3.23
N MET A 172 2.38 -2.89 3.63
CA MET A 172 3.42 -2.01 4.13
C MET A 172 4.30 -1.55 2.97
N ILE A 173 4.26 -0.25 2.70
CA ILE A 173 5.11 0.38 1.70
C ILE A 173 6.26 1.07 2.43
N SER A 174 7.47 0.61 2.14
CA SER A 174 8.71 1.23 2.60
C SER A 174 9.33 2.05 1.48
N THR A 175 10.07 3.08 1.86
CA THR A 175 10.86 3.91 0.95
C THR A 175 12.18 4.23 1.63
N ASN A 176 13.16 4.72 0.87
CA ASN A 176 14.36 5.33 1.41
C ASN A 176 14.13 6.86 1.41
N PRO A 177 13.46 7.46 2.42
CA PRO A 177 13.07 8.87 2.40
C PRO A 177 14.28 9.77 2.72
N ARG A 178 15.38 9.59 2.01
CA ARG A 178 16.54 10.46 2.12
C ARG A 178 16.22 11.70 1.29
N ALA A 179 15.85 12.78 1.97
CA ALA A 179 15.54 14.03 1.31
C ALA A 179 16.81 14.79 0.85
N PHE A 180 17.95 14.10 0.77
CA PHE A 180 19.25 14.67 0.42
C PHE A 180 19.57 14.31 -1.04
N LYS A 181 20.03 15.30 -1.81
CA LYS A 181 20.63 15.06 -3.13
C LYS A 181 22.05 14.52 -2.93
N ASP A 182 22.19 13.22 -2.70
CA ASP A 182 23.49 12.53 -2.74
C ASP A 182 23.51 11.46 -3.84
N ALA A 183 24.70 10.98 -4.19
CA ALA A 183 24.90 9.98 -5.24
C ALA A 183 24.29 8.59 -4.91
N HIS A 184 23.64 8.44 -3.75
CA HIS A 184 23.04 7.20 -3.25
C HIS A 184 21.55 7.38 -2.93
N SER A 185 20.91 8.45 -3.42
CA SER A 185 19.46 8.60 -3.40
C SER A 185 18.85 7.65 -4.43
N ASP A 186 18.77 6.36 -4.11
CA ASP A 186 18.33 5.30 -5.03
C ASP A 186 16.86 5.42 -5.44
N THR A 187 16.07 6.26 -4.76
CA THR A 187 14.69 6.51 -5.12
C THR A 187 14.58 7.71 -6.06
N ALA A 188 14.25 7.45 -7.33
CA ALA A 188 13.87 8.49 -8.27
C ALA A 188 12.50 9.06 -7.86
N GLN A 189 12.50 10.05 -6.97
CA GLN A 189 11.31 10.78 -6.52
C GLN A 189 11.29 12.15 -7.20
N ARG A 190 10.20 12.45 -7.91
CA ARG A 190 9.92 13.78 -8.47
C ARG A 190 9.04 14.58 -7.50
N ASP A 191 9.20 15.89 -7.52
CA ASP A 191 8.32 16.86 -6.85
C ASP A 191 8.19 16.73 -5.32
N VAL A 192 9.31 16.40 -4.65
CA VAL A 192 9.43 16.42 -3.18
C VAL A 192 10.48 17.44 -2.73
N THR A 193 10.25 18.05 -1.57
CA THR A 193 11.22 18.99 -0.96
C THR A 193 12.55 18.27 -0.71
N THR A 194 13.66 18.91 -1.08
CA THR A 194 15.01 18.41 -0.82
C THR A 194 15.73 19.29 0.20
N PHE A 195 16.51 18.66 1.09
CA PHE A 195 17.26 19.28 2.17
C PHE A 195 18.78 19.13 1.93
N PRO A 196 19.62 19.94 2.59
CA PRO A 196 21.08 19.73 2.61
C PRO A 196 21.41 18.36 3.18
N SER A 197 22.45 17.68 2.68
CA SER A 197 22.85 16.34 3.15
C SER A 197 22.99 16.23 4.67
N ASN A 198 22.98 15.00 5.22
CA ASN A 198 23.25 14.76 6.64
C ASN A 198 24.49 15.52 7.15
N LEU A 199 25.56 15.59 6.34
CA LEU A 199 26.77 16.35 6.67
C LEU A 199 26.52 17.86 6.71
N GLY A 200 25.72 18.39 5.77
CA GLY A 200 25.33 19.80 5.76
C GLY A 200 24.43 20.18 6.95
N MET A 201 23.50 19.31 7.33
CA MET A 201 22.66 19.50 8.51
C MET A 201 23.47 19.46 9.81
N ALA A 202 24.53 18.65 9.90
CA ALA A 202 25.39 18.59 11.08
C ALA A 202 26.27 19.84 11.29
N ALA A 203 26.36 20.74 10.31
CA ALA A 203 27.19 21.94 10.36
C ALA A 203 26.44 23.19 10.91
N THR A 204 25.16 23.05 11.27
CA THR A 204 24.32 24.13 11.83
C THR A 204 24.29 24.11 13.35
#